data_AF-A0A533XNL4-F1
#
_entry.id   AF-A0A533XNL4-F1
#
_cell.length_a   1.000
_cell.length_b   1.000
_cell.length_c   1.000
_cell.angle_alpha   90.00
_cell.angle_beta   90.00
_cell.angle_gamma   90.00
#
_symmetry.space_group_name_H-M   'P 1'
#
loop_
_entity.id
_entity.type
_entity.pdbx_description
1 polymer ?
#
loop_
_entity_poly.entity_id
_entity_poly.type
_entity_poly.pdbx_seq_one_letter_code
_entity_poly.pdbx_strand_id
1 'polypeptide(L)'
;MNLPYEAFIGLRYLRAKRRNRTISFNTLISIIGVTVGVAALIATLGIMTGFKEDLQSKILGTNSHIIVTTRTGETIKDYAALTDKVAAVPEVVAATPFIFKQVLLTSESGSHGVVLRGIDVRR
;
A
#
# COMPACT_ATOMS: atom_id res chain seq x y z
N MET A 1 -40.64 3.62 15.43
CA MET A 1 -39.55 4.61 15.56
C MET A 1 -40.06 5.93 15.04
N ASN A 2 -40.36 6.88 15.93
CA ASN A 2 -40.79 8.23 15.55
C ASN A 2 -39.59 8.96 14.97
N LEU A 3 -39.55 9.13 13.65
CA LEU A 3 -38.61 10.06 13.02
C LEU A 3 -38.79 11.44 13.68
N PRO A 4 -37.70 12.18 13.95
CA PRO A 4 -37.82 13.55 14.41
C PRO A 4 -38.72 14.34 13.44
N TYR A 5 -39.56 15.21 13.98
CA TYR A 5 -40.64 15.88 13.24
C TYR A 5 -40.11 16.61 11.98
N GLU A 6 -38.92 17.19 12.09
CA GLU A 6 -38.20 17.86 11.01
C GLU A 6 -37.83 16.90 9.86
N ALA A 7 -37.30 15.71 10.18
CA ALA A 7 -36.96 14.70 9.18
C ALA A 7 -38.23 14.13 8.51
N PHE A 8 -39.32 13.95 9.27
CA PHE A 8 -40.59 13.51 8.72
C PHE A 8 -41.16 14.52 7.71
N ILE A 9 -41.09 15.82 8.03
CA ILE A 9 -41.50 16.89 7.11
C ILE A 9 -40.59 16.94 5.89
N GLY A 10 -39.26 16.90 6.09
CA GLY A 10 -38.28 16.94 5.00
C GLY A 10 -38.45 15.79 4.01
N LEU A 11 -38.58 14.55 4.50
CA LEU A 11 -38.79 13.38 3.66
C LEU A 11 -40.14 13.42 2.94
N ARG A 12 -41.18 13.94 3.62
CA ARG A 12 -42.50 14.12 3.02
C ARG A 12 -42.46 15.15 1.89
N TYR A 13 -41.70 16.23 2.02
CA TYR A 13 -41.50 17.22 0.95
C TYR A 13 -40.69 16.65 -0.22
N LEU A 14 -39.63 15.88 0.04
CA LEU A 14 -38.87 15.18 -1.00
C LEU A 14 -39.72 14.14 -1.77
N ARG A 15 -40.68 13.51 -1.08
CA ARG A 15 -41.57 12.47 -1.65
C ARG A 15 -42.92 13.02 -2.14
N ALA A 16 -43.25 14.29 -1.89
CA ALA A 16 -44.57 14.87 -2.15
C ALA A 16 -44.83 15.04 -3.65
N LYS A 17 -45.51 14.05 -4.22
CA LYS A 17 -46.01 13.97 -5.60
C LYS A 17 -47.24 14.87 -5.85
N ARG A 18 -47.27 16.12 -5.37
CA ARG A 18 -48.47 16.98 -5.57
C ARG A 18 -48.25 18.08 -6.61
N ARG A 19 -49.06 17.98 -7.66
CA ARG A 19 -49.48 19.00 -8.64
C ARG A 19 -48.43 19.52 -9.65
N ASN A 20 -47.15 19.61 -9.30
CA ASN A 20 -46.12 20.16 -10.21
C ASN A 20 -45.06 19.10 -10.58
N ARG A 21 -45.30 18.37 -11.69
CA ARG A 21 -44.41 17.30 -12.22
C ARG A 21 -42.97 17.77 -12.44
N THR A 22 -42.79 19.05 -12.74
CA THR A 22 -41.49 19.73 -12.93
C THR A 22 -40.64 19.80 -11.66
N ILE A 23 -41.23 19.99 -10.48
CA ILE A 23 -40.48 20.09 -9.22
C ILE A 23 -39.86 18.74 -8.86
N SER A 24 -40.64 17.66 -8.96
CA SER A 24 -40.16 16.30 -8.67
C SER A 24 -39.05 15.83 -9.64
N PHE A 25 -39.04 16.34 -10.88
CA PHE A 25 -38.02 16.01 -11.87
C PHE A 25 -36.68 16.67 -11.57
N ASN A 26 -36.68 17.97 -11.24
CA ASN A 26 -35.46 18.68 -10.90
C ASN A 26 -34.78 18.10 -9.65
N THR A 27 -35.56 17.81 -8.59
CA THR A 27 -35.03 17.18 -7.37
C THR A 27 -34.37 15.84 -7.65
N LEU A 28 -34.95 15.01 -8.54
CA LEU A 28 -34.36 13.73 -8.93
C LEU A 28 -33.02 13.91 -9.63
N ILE A 29 -32.94 14.82 -10.60
CA ILE A 29 -31.69 15.12 -11.31
C ILE A 29 -30.63 15.67 -10.37
N SER A 30 -30.98 16.57 -9.45
CA SER A 30 -30.04 17.11 -8.47
C SER A 30 -29.47 16.02 -7.56
N ILE A 31 -30.31 15.11 -7.07
CA ILE A 31 -29.86 13.99 -6.22
C ILE A 31 -28.92 13.07 -7.01
N ILE A 32 -29.28 12.71 -8.25
CA ILE A 32 -28.42 11.86 -9.10
C ILE A 32 -27.09 12.56 -9.39
N GLY A 33 -27.11 13.85 -9.73
CA GLY A 33 -25.91 14.62 -10.03
C GLY A 33 -24.94 14.68 -8.85
N VAL A 34 -25.45 14.97 -7.64
CA VAL A 34 -24.63 14.97 -6.42
C VAL A 34 -24.11 13.57 -6.11
N THR A 35 -24.95 12.54 -6.25
CA THR A 35 -24.57 11.15 -5.99
C THR A 35 -23.42 10.72 -6.91
N VAL A 36 -23.54 10.98 -8.21
CA VAL A 36 -22.50 10.63 -9.20
C VAL A 36 -21.23 11.45 -8.95
N GLY A 37 -21.35 12.75 -8.65
CA GLY A 37 -20.19 13.60 -8.38
C GLY A 37 -19.41 13.16 -7.14
N VAL A 38 -20.09 12.88 -6.04
CA VAL A 38 -19.46 12.40 -4.80
C VAL A 38 -18.89 11.00 -5.00
N ALA A 39 -19.61 10.09 -5.68
CA ALA A 39 -19.12 8.75 -5.98
C ALA A 39 -17.83 8.79 -6.83
N ALA A 40 -17.76 9.67 -7.83
CA ALA A 40 -16.57 9.84 -8.65
C ALA A 40 -15.38 10.35 -7.82
N LEU A 41 -15.60 11.33 -6.92
CA LEU A 41 -14.55 11.84 -6.03
C LEU A 41 -14.04 10.77 -5.04
N ILE A 42 -14.96 9.99 -4.47
CA ILE A 42 -14.58 8.89 -3.57
C ILE A 42 -13.80 7.81 -4.34
N ALA A 43 -14.24 7.46 -5.55
CA ALA A 43 -13.58 6.46 -6.37
C ALA A 43 -12.16 6.89 -6.77
N THR A 44 -11.98 8.14 -7.21
CA THR A 44 -10.65 8.65 -7.59
C THR A 44 -9.72 8.71 -6.38
N LEU A 45 -10.21 9.17 -5.23
CA LEU A 45 -9.41 9.16 -4.00
C LEU A 45 -9.03 7.74 -3.58
N GLY A 46 -9.97 6.80 -3.67
CA GLY A 46 -9.72 5.38 -3.37
C GLY A 46 -8.64 4.77 -4.26
N ILE A 47 -8.69 5.05 -5.57
CA ILE A 47 -7.67 4.59 -6.52
C ILE A 47 -6.29 5.17 -6.17
N MET A 48 -6.21 6.49 -5.94
CA MET A 48 -4.95 7.16 -5.62
C MET A 48 -4.34 6.65 -4.32
N THR A 49 -5.16 6.45 -3.28
CA THR A 49 -4.69 5.94 -1.99
C THR A 49 -4.22 4.49 -2.09
N GLY A 50 -5.01 3.60 -2.73
CA GLY A 50 -4.63 2.20 -2.88
C GLY A 50 -3.38 2.02 -3.73
N PHE A 51 -3.25 2.79 -4.82
CA PHE A 51 -2.06 2.76 -5.66
C PHE A 51 -0.81 3.27 -4.95
N LYS A 52 -0.94 4.35 -4.16
CA LYS A 52 0.16 4.86 -3.33
C LYS A 52 0.67 3.80 -2.36
N GLU A 53 -0.23 3.10 -1.69
CA GLU A 53 0.12 2.06 -0.72
C GLU A 53 0.76 0.84 -1.38
N ASP A 54 0.24 0.40 -2.53
CA ASP A 54 0.83 -0.69 -3.32
C ASP A 54 2.23 -0.32 -3.83
N LEU A 55 2.41 0.87 -4.40
CA LEU A 55 3.73 1.34 -4.82
C LEU A 55 4.70 1.48 -3.65
N GLN A 56 4.24 2.08 -2.55
CA GLN A 56 5.07 2.25 -1.35
C GLN A 56 5.51 0.89 -0.79
N SER A 57 4.58 -0.07 -0.71
CA SER A 57 4.89 -1.42 -0.23
C SER A 57 5.83 -2.17 -1.17
N LYS A 58 5.73 -2.00 -2.49
CA LYS A 58 6.65 -2.62 -3.45
C LYS A 58 8.05 -2.01 -3.38
N ILE A 59 8.16 -0.69 -3.21
CA ILE A 59 9.44 0.02 -3.11
C ILE A 59 10.12 -0.28 -1.77
N LEU A 60 9.38 -0.23 -0.66
CA LEU A 60 9.94 -0.40 0.70
C LEU A 60 9.98 -1.86 1.15
N GLY A 61 9.05 -2.70 0.71
CA GLY A 61 8.87 -4.07 1.20
C GLY A 61 9.96 -5.05 0.78
N THR A 62 10.81 -4.67 -0.19
CA THR A 62 11.87 -5.56 -0.70
C THR A 62 13.27 -5.16 -0.22
N ASN A 63 13.39 -4.06 0.54
CA ASN A 63 14.68 -3.56 1.01
C ASN A 63 14.84 -3.68 2.52
N SER A 64 16.02 -4.13 2.95
CA SER A 64 16.43 -4.13 4.34
C SER A 64 16.57 -2.70 4.83
N HIS A 65 15.86 -2.34 5.89
CA HIS A 65 15.92 -0.99 6.49
C HIS A 65 17.32 -0.63 7.00
N ILE A 66 18.09 -1.62 7.45
CA ILE A 66 19.45 -1.45 7.95
C ILE A 66 20.33 -2.53 7.32
N ILE A 67 21.52 -2.12 6.85
CA ILE A 67 22.55 -3.01 6.31
C ILE A 67 23.80 -2.86 7.15
N VAL A 68 24.26 -3.97 7.74
CA VAL A 68 25.50 -4.02 8.51
C VAL A 68 26.59 -4.63 7.63
N THR A 69 27.62 -3.86 7.30
CA THR A 69 28.79 -4.32 6.53
C THR A 69 30.10 -3.97 7.23
N THR A 70 31.17 -4.68 6.87
CA THR A 70 32.52 -4.33 7.31
C THR A 70 33.02 -3.14 6.50
N ARG A 71 33.80 -2.26 7.14
CA ARG A 71 34.34 -1.06 6.48
C ARG A 71 35.30 -1.39 5.32
N THR A 72 35.93 -2.56 5.37
CA THR A 72 36.87 -3.07 4.36
C THR A 72 36.24 -3.99 3.32
N GLY A 73 34.95 -4.31 3.42
CA GLY A 73 34.28 -5.27 2.52
C GLY A 73 34.70 -6.74 2.74
N GLU A 74 35.41 -7.03 3.82
CA GLU A 74 35.77 -8.38 4.23
C GLU A 74 34.57 -9.16 4.76
N THR A 75 34.64 -10.49 4.67
CA THR A 75 33.61 -11.39 5.18
C THR A 75 33.59 -11.38 6.71
N ILE A 76 32.39 -11.25 7.30
CA ILE A 76 32.21 -11.31 8.75
C ILE A 76 32.37 -12.77 9.20
N LYS A 77 33.43 -13.07 9.98
CA LYS A 77 33.73 -14.44 10.45
C LYS A 77 32.67 -14.98 11.42
N ASP A 78 32.31 -14.20 12.44
CA ASP A 78 31.28 -14.54 13.44
C ASP A 78 29.92 -13.92 13.10
N TYR A 79 29.46 -14.12 11.86
CA TYR A 79 28.18 -13.55 11.43
C TYR A 79 27.00 -14.07 12.25
N ALA A 80 27.02 -15.35 12.68
CA ALA A 80 25.93 -15.95 13.46
C ALA A 80 25.72 -15.25 14.81
N ALA A 81 26.80 -15.08 15.60
CA ALA A 81 26.72 -14.40 16.89
C ALA A 81 26.36 -12.91 16.74
N LEU A 82 26.78 -12.26 15.66
CA LEU A 82 26.39 -10.89 15.34
C LEU A 82 24.90 -10.79 15.00
N THR A 83 24.38 -11.70 14.18
CA THR A 83 22.96 -11.75 13.83
C THR A 83 22.10 -11.96 15.07
N ASP A 84 22.48 -12.87 15.98
CA ASP A 84 21.74 -13.11 17.21
C ASP A 84 21.74 -11.87 18.13
N LYS A 85 22.86 -11.16 18.23
CA LYS A 85 22.94 -9.88 18.97
C LYS A 85 22.05 -8.79 18.37
N VAL A 86 21.97 -8.71 17.04
CA VAL A 86 21.11 -7.74 16.35
C VAL A 86 19.65 -8.11 16.52
N ALA A 87 19.31 -9.40 16.40
CA ALA A 87 17.95 -9.90 16.61
C ALA A 87 17.46 -9.72 18.06
N ALA A 88 18.36 -9.64 19.04
CA ALA A 88 18.02 -9.38 20.43
C ALA A 88 17.62 -7.92 20.73
N VAL A 89 17.76 -6.99 19.77
CA VAL A 89 17.36 -5.59 19.93
C VAL A 89 15.83 -5.48 19.83
N PRO A 90 15.14 -4.82 20.77
CA PRO A 90 13.67 -4.83 20.85
C PRO A 90 12.91 -4.36 19.60
N GLU A 91 13.50 -3.48 18.79
CA GLU A 91 12.88 -2.93 17.58
C GLU A 91 13.21 -3.72 16.30
N VAL A 92 14.01 -4.78 16.40
CA VAL A 92 14.41 -5.60 15.24
C VAL A 92 13.39 -6.71 15.01
N VAL A 93 12.62 -6.58 13.92
CA VAL A 93 11.61 -7.57 13.52
C VAL A 93 12.25 -8.86 12.99
N ALA A 94 13.32 -8.74 12.20
CA ALA A 94 14.06 -9.86 11.64
C ALA A 94 15.50 -9.45 11.29
N ALA A 95 16.43 -10.40 11.40
CA ALA A 95 17.82 -10.22 11.01
C ALA A 95 18.29 -11.43 10.20
N THR A 96 18.69 -11.22 8.95
CA THR A 96 19.13 -12.29 8.05
C THR A 96 20.53 -11.96 7.51
N PRO A 97 21.51 -12.87 7.62
CA PRO A 97 22.79 -12.68 6.97
C PRO A 97 22.64 -12.74 5.45
N PHE A 98 23.39 -11.91 4.74
CA PHE A 98 23.37 -11.88 3.27
C PHE A 98 24.78 -11.87 2.69
N ILE A 99 24.91 -12.40 1.47
CA ILE A 99 26.13 -12.33 0.67
C ILE A 99 25.85 -11.41 -0.50
N PHE A 100 26.75 -10.45 -0.75
CA PHE A 100 26.65 -9.53 -1.88
C PHE A 100 27.97 -9.48 -2.62
N LYS A 101 28.03 -10.10 -3.80
CA LYS A 101 29.25 -10.20 -4.61
C LYS A 101 28.95 -10.08 -6.10
N GLN A 102 29.87 -9.47 -6.83
CA GLN A 102 29.84 -9.49 -8.29
C GLN A 102 30.33 -10.86 -8.77
N VAL A 103 29.57 -11.49 -9.66
CA VAL A 103 29.86 -12.81 -10.24
C VAL A 103 29.70 -12.73 -11.75
N LEU A 104 30.33 -13.65 -12.47
CA LEU A 104 30.14 -13.80 -13.92
C LEU A 104 29.15 -14.94 -14.14
N LEU A 105 28.00 -14.63 -14.75
CA LEU A 105 27.07 -15.65 -15.23
C LEU A 105 27.41 -16.00 -16.68
N THR A 106 27.63 -17.28 -16.94
CA THR A 106 27.94 -17.80 -18.28
C THR A 106 26.81 -18.71 -18.74
N SER A 107 26.36 -18.49 -19.97
CA SER A 107 25.38 -19.30 -20.69
C SER A 107 25.88 -19.58 -22.11
N GLU A 108 25.20 -20.44 -22.87
CA GLU A 108 25.51 -20.72 -24.28
C GLU A 108 25.53 -19.46 -25.15
N SER A 109 24.74 -18.44 -24.78
CA SER A 109 24.65 -17.16 -25.49
C SER A 109 25.70 -16.12 -25.05
N GLY A 110 26.59 -16.44 -24.11
CA GLY A 110 27.67 -15.56 -23.66
C GLY A 110 27.78 -15.38 -22.14
N SER A 111 28.72 -14.53 -21.71
CA SER A 111 29.03 -14.24 -20.30
C SER A 111 28.67 -12.81 -19.92
N HIS A 112 27.98 -12.63 -18.79
CA HIS A 112 27.55 -11.34 -18.26
C HIS A 112 27.93 -11.19 -16.79
N GLY A 113 28.48 -10.02 -16.43
CA GLY A 113 28.71 -9.68 -15.04
C GLY A 113 27.40 -9.35 -14.35
N VAL A 114 27.07 -10.03 -13.26
CA VAL A 114 25.88 -9.77 -12.45
C VAL A 114 26.26 -9.61 -10.98
N VAL A 115 25.37 -9.01 -10.20
CA VAL A 115 25.53 -8.92 -8.75
C VAL A 115 24.64 -9.97 -8.09
N LEU A 116 25.27 -10.91 -7.39
CA LEU A 116 24.58 -11.96 -6.65
C LEU A 116 24.29 -11.48 -5.23
N ARG A 117 23.01 -11.52 -4.85
CA ARG A 117 22.54 -11.37 -3.47
C ARG A 117 22.04 -12.71 -2.96
N GLY A 118 22.84 -13.38 -2.13
CA GLY A 118 22.43 -14.62 -1.45
C GLY A 118 21.80 -14.30 -0.09
N ILE A 119 20.64 -14.90 0.20
CA ILE A 119 19.98 -14.84 1.51
C ILE A 119 19.59 -16.27 1.93
N ASP A 120 19.59 -16.53 3.23
CA ASP A 120 18.98 -17.75 3.76
C ASP A 120 17.48 -17.53 3.94
N VAL A 121 16.66 -18.36 3.27
CA VAL A 121 15.19 -18.22 3.24
C VAL A 121 14.52 -18.96 4.40
N ARG A 122 15.26 -19.84 5.10
CA ARG A 122 14.71 -20.72 6.14
C ARG A 122 14.90 -20.17 7.55
N ARG A 123 15.48 -18.97 7.69
CA ARG A 123 15.89 -18.39 8.96
C ARG A 123 15.26 -17.02 9.18
#